data_AF-A0A8S4PJV4-F1
#
_entry.id   AF-A0A8S4PJV4-F1
#
_cell.length_a   1.000
_cell.length_b   1.000
_cell.length_c   1.000
_cell.angle_alpha   90.00
_cell.angle_beta   90.00
_cell.angle_gamma   90.00
#
_symmetry.space_group_name_H-M   'P 1'
#
loop_
_entity.id
_entity.type
_entity.pdbx_description
1 polymer ?
#
loop_
_entity_poly.entity_id
_entity_poly.type
_entity_poly.pdbx_seq_one_letter_code
_entity_poly.pdbx_strand_id
1 'polypeptide(L)'
;MAKDFKNDSFWLSKMRHQFYMWFDSNRNGVVEKKDFDLKFQELVLETKWVDGSPMWKRANDMKNNLWSNLKSGADRNKNNQISLTQWYNFWEEFAVNYKHGDDIPLWFSEFIDMHFFMVDKNGDGWIDDDEFTAFFHESRYFPHISKDVVKAAYMSITMNGKREFDINIFREMMIGFTVSMDMKSPGNIFGNMLVKQIGCETEFKRTKYWERKIKFEFDTWLDQDKNGIVEKRDFDLHVKHILSLAKWTEGSPMWVRCNDLFGTLWNEIKSLADANKDDKITIDEWLNAFEKICTQLKARTMEIPPWYRDWLNLYFDVLDRLGNSDGWVSIEEFKTYFRTVLKFPDDLTEQCYNDITYDGRIAMDRDFWSTMILQYYLSTDMNSAGNIVATMFLGKDEKQ
;
A
#
# COMPACT_ATOMS: atom_id res chain seq x y z
N MET A 1 -16.17 -1.50 27.42
CA MET A 1 -16.33 -2.52 26.36
C MET A 1 -14.96 -3.10 26.08
N ALA A 2 -14.80 -4.42 26.10
CA ALA A 2 -13.54 -5.05 25.69
C ALA A 2 -13.30 -4.74 24.20
N LYS A 3 -12.06 -4.44 23.82
CA LYS A 3 -11.69 -4.23 22.42
C LYS A 3 -11.81 -5.57 21.68
N ASP A 4 -12.60 -5.61 20.61
CA ASP A 4 -12.85 -6.81 19.82
C ASP A 4 -11.95 -6.84 18.57
N PHE A 5 -10.67 -7.16 18.79
CA PHE A 5 -9.65 -7.18 17.73
C PHE A 5 -9.91 -8.26 16.67
N LYS A 6 -10.52 -9.40 17.05
CA LYS A 6 -10.84 -10.51 16.15
C LYS A 6 -11.85 -10.18 15.05
N ASN A 7 -12.65 -9.13 15.24
CA ASN A 7 -13.61 -8.67 14.25
C ASN A 7 -13.22 -7.32 13.61
N ASP A 8 -12.08 -6.75 14.01
CA ASP A 8 -11.57 -5.52 13.43
C ASP A 8 -10.76 -5.80 12.16
N SER A 9 -11.35 -5.46 11.01
CA SER A 9 -10.76 -5.75 9.70
C SER A 9 -9.41 -5.08 9.49
N PHE A 10 -9.23 -3.88 10.04
CA PHE A 10 -7.97 -3.15 9.94
C PHE A 10 -6.86 -3.84 10.73
N TRP A 11 -7.12 -4.20 11.98
CA TRP A 11 -6.15 -4.90 12.82
C TRP A 11 -5.77 -6.28 12.28
N LEU A 12 -6.75 -7.07 11.83
CA LEU A 12 -6.49 -8.37 11.18
C LEU A 12 -5.61 -8.22 9.94
N SER A 13 -5.81 -7.15 9.17
CA SER A 13 -5.01 -6.86 7.97
C SER A 13 -3.57 -6.52 8.34
N LYS A 14 -3.36 -5.70 9.38
CA LYS A 14 -2.02 -5.38 9.89
C LYS A 14 -1.26 -6.61 10.36
N MET A 15 -1.90 -7.45 11.19
CA MET A 15 -1.25 -8.64 11.72
C MET A 15 -0.96 -9.66 10.62
N ARG A 16 -1.85 -9.78 9.62
CA ARG A 16 -1.61 -10.61 8.43
C ARG A 16 -0.39 -10.13 7.66
N HIS A 17 -0.32 -8.83 7.44
CA HIS A 17 0.75 -8.25 6.67
C HIS A 17 2.09 -8.45 7.38
N GLN A 18 2.13 -8.16 8.68
CA GLN A 18 3.31 -8.39 9.50
C GLN A 18 3.80 -9.85 9.38
N PHE A 19 2.88 -10.81 9.47
CA PHE A 19 3.18 -12.23 9.29
C PHE A 19 3.89 -12.50 7.96
N TYR A 20 3.29 -12.12 6.83
CA TYR A 20 3.83 -12.44 5.52
C TYR A 20 5.06 -11.64 5.11
N MET A 21 5.16 -10.38 5.56
CA MET A 21 6.24 -9.50 5.12
C MET A 21 7.48 -9.58 5.98
N TRP A 22 7.31 -9.76 7.29
CA TRP A 22 8.45 -9.72 8.21
C TRP A 22 8.88 -11.11 8.68
N PHE A 23 7.96 -12.08 8.70
CA PHE A 23 8.21 -13.36 9.35
C PHE A 23 8.13 -14.59 8.43
N ASP A 24 7.25 -14.64 7.42
CA ASP A 24 7.16 -15.74 6.44
C ASP A 24 7.93 -15.39 5.16
N SER A 25 9.26 -15.42 5.26
CA SER A 25 10.18 -14.97 4.19
C SER A 25 10.06 -15.82 2.93
N ASN A 26 9.78 -17.12 3.07
CA ASN A 26 9.62 -18.03 1.93
C ASN A 26 8.17 -18.12 1.41
N ARG A 27 7.23 -17.51 2.12
CA ARG A 27 5.81 -17.38 1.76
C ARG A 27 5.06 -18.71 1.65
N ASN A 28 5.40 -19.69 2.48
CA ASN A 28 4.72 -20.99 2.49
C ASN A 28 3.47 -21.01 3.39
N GLY A 29 3.11 -19.87 4.01
CA GLY A 29 1.92 -19.75 4.86
C GLY A 29 2.15 -20.14 6.32
N VAL A 30 3.40 -20.42 6.72
CA VAL A 30 3.79 -20.70 8.09
C VAL A 30 5.10 -19.99 8.42
N VAL A 31 5.25 -19.51 9.65
CA VAL A 31 6.55 -18.99 10.13
C VAL A 31 7.32 -20.11 10.79
N GLU A 32 8.51 -20.38 10.29
CA GLU A 32 9.43 -21.41 10.79
C GLU A 32 10.88 -20.92 10.84
N LYS A 33 11.78 -21.73 11.40
CA LYS A 33 13.20 -21.36 11.55
C LYS A 33 13.84 -20.92 10.23
N LYS A 34 13.45 -21.57 9.13
CA LYS A 34 13.97 -21.30 7.79
C LYS A 34 13.75 -19.85 7.35
N ASP A 35 12.66 -19.21 7.77
CA ASP A 35 12.38 -17.82 7.38
C ASP A 35 13.38 -16.83 7.99
N PHE A 36 13.76 -17.07 9.25
CA PHE A 36 14.79 -16.27 9.92
C PHE A 36 16.17 -16.49 9.29
N ASP A 37 16.47 -17.71 8.85
CA ASP A 37 17.70 -18.00 8.13
C ASP A 37 17.76 -17.28 6.77
N LEU A 38 16.64 -17.24 6.03
CA LEU A 38 16.54 -16.50 4.77
C LEU A 38 16.68 -15.00 4.97
N LYS A 39 15.95 -14.41 5.94
CA LYS A 39 16.04 -12.98 6.23
C LYS A 39 17.44 -12.56 6.66
N PHE A 40 18.12 -13.41 7.43
CA PHE A 40 19.51 -13.17 7.81
C PHE A 40 20.47 -13.20 6.61
N GLN A 41 20.26 -14.12 5.65
CA GLN A 41 21.04 -14.13 4.42
C GLN A 41 20.83 -12.85 3.60
N GLU A 42 19.59 -12.38 3.47
CA GLU A 42 19.27 -11.09 2.82
C GLU A 42 20.01 -9.94 3.50
N LEU A 43 19.94 -9.84 4.84
CA LEU A 43 20.60 -8.79 5.61
C LEU A 43 22.14 -8.80 5.43
N VAL A 44 22.77 -9.97 5.45
CA VAL A 44 24.22 -10.09 5.26
C VAL A 44 24.64 -9.66 3.84
N LEU A 45 23.84 -9.99 2.82
CA LEU A 45 24.10 -9.55 1.44
C LEU A 45 24.02 -8.03 1.28
N GLU A 46 23.05 -7.40 1.94
CA GLU A 46 22.85 -5.95 1.87
C GLU A 46 23.91 -5.17 2.64
N THR A 47 24.16 -5.57 3.87
CA THR A 47 25.14 -4.92 4.75
C THR A 47 26.58 -5.20 4.35
N LYS A 48 26.81 -6.27 3.56
CA LYS A 48 28.12 -6.78 3.18
C LYS A 48 29.00 -7.09 4.41
N TRP A 49 28.38 -7.47 5.53
CA TRP A 49 29.12 -7.86 6.72
C TRP A 49 29.97 -9.10 6.46
N VAL A 50 31.21 -9.06 6.94
CA VAL A 50 32.11 -10.21 6.87
C VAL A 50 31.66 -11.27 7.87
N ASP A 51 31.68 -12.54 7.43
CA ASP A 51 31.36 -13.69 8.28
C ASP A 51 32.24 -13.70 9.55
N GLY A 52 31.60 -13.92 10.70
CA GLY A 52 32.24 -13.89 12.01
C GLY A 52 32.62 -12.50 12.55
N SER A 53 32.35 -11.41 11.82
CA SER A 53 32.49 -10.04 12.35
C SER A 53 31.58 -9.82 13.56
N PRO A 54 31.87 -8.83 14.43
CA PRO A 54 31.03 -8.54 15.59
C PRO A 54 29.55 -8.30 15.22
N MET A 55 29.29 -7.59 14.12
CA MET A 55 27.92 -7.32 13.64
C MET A 55 27.24 -8.57 13.11
N TRP A 56 27.97 -9.38 12.33
CA TRP A 56 27.46 -10.67 11.86
C TRP A 56 27.09 -11.60 13.02
N LYS A 57 27.98 -11.74 14.01
CA LYS A 57 27.75 -12.60 15.19
C LYS A 57 26.54 -12.13 15.98
N ARG A 58 26.46 -10.82 16.25
CA ARG A 58 25.34 -10.21 16.96
C ARG A 58 24.02 -10.50 16.26
N ALA A 59 23.93 -10.27 14.95
CA ALA A 59 22.70 -10.53 14.19
C ALA A 59 22.37 -12.03 14.09
N ASN A 60 23.38 -12.90 13.97
CA ASN A 60 23.18 -14.35 13.94
C ASN A 60 22.70 -14.91 15.29
N ASP A 61 23.20 -14.38 16.40
CA ASP A 61 22.73 -14.76 17.74
C ASP A 61 21.31 -14.25 17.98
N MET A 62 21.03 -12.99 17.60
CA MET A 62 19.70 -12.39 17.69
C MET A 62 18.65 -13.18 16.89
N LYS A 63 18.95 -13.66 15.67
CA LYS A 63 17.97 -14.44 14.89
C LYS A 63 17.57 -15.75 15.59
N ASN A 64 18.53 -16.43 16.22
CA ASN A 64 18.29 -17.71 16.88
C ASN A 64 17.47 -17.53 18.16
N ASN A 65 17.80 -16.51 18.95
CA ASN A 65 17.06 -16.14 20.15
C ASN A 65 15.62 -15.74 19.80
N LEU A 66 15.46 -14.92 18.78
CA LEU A 66 14.17 -14.42 18.34
C LEU A 66 13.25 -15.55 17.88
N TRP A 67 13.74 -16.51 17.08
CA TRP A 67 12.95 -17.69 16.72
C TRP A 67 12.57 -18.53 17.95
N SER A 68 13.54 -18.83 18.83
CA SER A 68 13.29 -19.64 20.03
C SER A 68 12.22 -19.00 20.93
N ASN A 69 12.34 -17.70 21.16
CA ASN A 69 11.46 -16.94 22.02
C ASN A 69 10.07 -16.76 21.38
N LEU A 70 10.00 -16.44 20.08
CA LEU A 70 8.73 -16.33 19.35
C LEU A 70 7.96 -17.65 19.35
N LYS A 71 8.65 -18.75 19.02
CA LYS A 71 8.09 -20.10 19.04
C LYS A 71 7.49 -20.43 20.41
N SER A 72 8.19 -20.11 21.50
CA SER A 72 7.69 -20.39 22.85
C SER A 72 6.37 -19.69 23.18
N GLY A 73 6.14 -18.51 22.59
CA GLY A 73 4.91 -17.72 22.78
C GLY A 73 3.78 -18.07 21.82
N ALA A 74 4.07 -18.33 20.55
CA ALA A 74 3.07 -18.44 19.48
C ALA A 74 2.79 -19.88 19.00
N ASP A 75 3.74 -20.83 19.11
CA ASP A 75 3.59 -22.21 18.65
C ASP A 75 2.82 -23.07 19.67
N ARG A 76 1.49 -22.90 19.69
CA ARG A 76 0.58 -23.58 20.64
C ARG A 76 0.53 -25.11 20.47
N ASN A 77 0.62 -25.62 19.24
CA ASN A 77 0.55 -27.05 18.95
C ASN A 77 1.93 -27.73 18.93
N LYS A 78 3.01 -26.97 19.14
CA LYS A 78 4.39 -27.44 19.28
C LYS A 78 4.90 -28.19 18.05
N ASN A 79 4.44 -27.80 16.86
CA ASN A 79 4.85 -28.43 15.60
C ASN A 79 6.08 -27.74 14.95
N ASN A 80 6.70 -26.77 15.63
CA ASN A 80 7.79 -25.92 15.13
C ASN A 80 7.38 -24.98 14.00
N GLN A 81 6.09 -24.71 13.84
CA GLN A 81 5.55 -23.82 12.83
C GLN A 81 4.48 -22.92 13.46
N ILE A 82 4.42 -21.66 13.05
CA ILE A 82 3.37 -20.75 13.49
C ILE A 82 2.48 -20.48 12.28
N SER A 83 1.26 -20.98 12.34
CA SER A 83 0.22 -20.66 11.35
C SER A 83 -0.33 -19.24 11.55
N LEU A 84 -0.95 -18.69 10.51
CA LEU A 84 -1.62 -17.39 10.59
C LEU A 84 -2.69 -17.32 11.69
N THR A 85 -3.41 -18.42 11.93
CA THR A 85 -4.41 -18.50 13.02
C THR A 85 -3.75 -18.44 14.40
N GLN A 86 -2.63 -19.13 14.61
CA GLN A 86 -1.86 -19.04 15.85
C GLN A 86 -1.31 -17.63 16.05
N TRP A 87 -0.84 -16.99 14.97
CA TRP A 87 -0.36 -15.62 14.97
C TRP A 87 -1.43 -14.62 15.42
N TYR A 88 -2.64 -14.69 14.85
CA TYR A 88 -3.74 -13.81 15.25
C TYR A 88 -4.13 -14.00 16.71
N ASN A 89 -4.28 -15.25 17.16
CA ASN A 89 -4.64 -15.52 18.55
C ASN A 89 -3.58 -14.99 19.52
N PHE A 90 -2.30 -15.18 19.19
CA PHE A 90 -1.19 -14.67 19.99
C PHE A 90 -1.23 -13.13 20.10
N TRP A 91 -1.38 -12.43 18.98
CA TRP A 91 -1.38 -10.96 19.00
C TRP A 91 -2.64 -10.37 19.62
N GLU A 92 -3.78 -11.03 19.46
CA GLU A 92 -5.01 -10.60 20.11
C GLU A 92 -4.86 -10.72 21.63
N GLU A 93 -4.37 -11.86 22.12
CA GLU A 93 -4.11 -12.08 23.54
C GLU A 93 -3.17 -11.00 24.09
N PHE A 94 -2.11 -10.66 23.35
CA PHE A 94 -1.23 -9.57 23.71
C PHE A 94 -1.97 -8.21 23.72
N ALA A 95 -2.66 -7.85 22.65
CA ALA A 95 -3.30 -6.54 22.50
C ALA A 95 -4.47 -6.29 23.48
N VAL A 96 -5.19 -7.35 23.86
CA VAL A 96 -6.27 -7.29 24.86
C VAL A 96 -5.72 -7.07 26.27
N ASN A 97 -4.59 -7.70 26.59
CA ASN A 97 -4.03 -7.68 27.94
C ASN A 97 -3.03 -6.55 28.17
N TYR A 98 -2.41 -6.02 27.11
CA TYR A 98 -1.39 -4.99 27.20
C TYR A 98 -1.95 -3.68 27.75
N LYS A 99 -1.28 -3.14 28.77
CA LYS A 99 -1.45 -1.78 29.27
C LYS A 99 -0.18 -0.99 29.00
N HIS A 100 -0.34 0.31 28.78
CA HIS A 100 0.79 1.18 28.50
C HIS A 100 1.83 1.12 29.65
N GLY A 101 3.05 0.70 29.32
CA GLY A 101 4.14 0.53 30.29
C GLY A 101 4.31 -0.91 30.80
N ASP A 102 3.47 -1.85 30.37
CA ASP A 102 3.67 -3.28 30.65
C ASP A 102 4.90 -3.81 29.89
N ASP A 103 5.49 -4.88 30.44
CA ASP A 103 6.52 -5.64 29.75
C ASP A 103 5.98 -6.26 28.46
N ILE A 104 6.80 -6.24 27.42
CA ILE A 104 6.50 -6.90 26.15
C ILE A 104 7.18 -8.28 26.08
N PRO A 105 6.67 -9.22 25.27
CA PRO A 105 7.34 -10.50 25.05
C PRO A 105 8.81 -10.31 24.67
N LEU A 106 9.71 -11.10 25.27
CA LEU A 106 11.16 -10.97 25.07
C LEU A 106 11.56 -10.94 23.60
N TRP A 107 10.99 -11.84 22.79
CA TRP A 107 11.25 -11.89 21.36
C TRP A 107 10.87 -10.58 20.65
N PHE A 108 9.79 -9.91 21.10
CA PHE A 108 9.32 -8.68 20.49
C PHE A 108 10.23 -7.51 20.89
N SER A 109 10.74 -7.50 22.12
CA SER A 109 11.81 -6.58 22.50
C SER A 109 13.05 -6.78 21.63
N GLU A 110 13.53 -8.02 21.49
CA GLU A 110 14.69 -8.35 20.64
C GLU A 110 14.46 -7.96 19.17
N PHE A 111 13.23 -8.13 18.67
CA PHE A 111 12.83 -7.72 17.32
C PHE A 111 12.93 -6.20 17.14
N ILE A 112 12.38 -5.44 18.11
CA ILE A 112 12.40 -3.97 18.11
C ILE A 112 13.84 -3.47 18.18
N ASP A 113 14.65 -4.02 19.08
CA ASP A 113 16.05 -3.61 19.25
C ASP A 113 16.88 -3.89 17.97
N MET A 114 16.59 -4.99 17.26
CA MET A 114 17.22 -5.29 15.97
C MET A 114 16.86 -4.26 14.90
N HIS A 115 15.58 -3.89 14.80
CA HIS A 115 15.11 -2.94 13.79
C HIS A 115 15.64 -1.54 14.06
N PHE A 116 15.64 -1.11 15.33
CA PHE A 116 16.23 0.16 15.70
C PHE A 116 17.71 0.22 15.31
N PHE A 117 18.48 -0.81 15.64
CA PHE A 117 19.89 -0.91 15.26
C PHE A 117 20.15 -0.88 13.75
N MET A 118 19.21 -1.35 12.92
CA MET A 118 19.34 -1.26 11.46
C MET A 118 19.05 0.14 10.93
N VAL A 119 18.28 0.95 11.67
CA VAL A 119 17.91 2.32 11.29
C VAL A 119 18.94 3.33 11.79
N ASP A 120 19.36 3.20 13.06
CA ASP A 120 20.44 3.99 13.70
C ASP A 120 21.81 3.55 13.14
N LYS A 121 22.20 4.17 12.03
CA LYS A 121 23.40 3.80 11.26
C LYS A 121 24.66 4.33 11.92
N ASN A 122 24.58 5.50 12.53
CA ASN A 122 25.72 6.15 13.15
C ASN A 122 26.00 5.62 14.58
N GLY A 123 25.02 4.95 15.19
CA GLY A 123 25.11 4.30 16.50
C GLY A 123 25.05 5.27 17.68
N ASP A 124 24.49 6.47 17.49
CA ASP A 124 24.38 7.50 18.53
C ASP A 124 23.19 7.29 19.48
N GLY A 125 22.32 6.32 19.18
CA GLY A 125 21.15 5.97 19.98
C GLY A 125 19.89 6.76 19.61
N TRP A 126 19.93 7.55 18.53
CA TRP A 126 18.82 8.35 18.02
C TRP A 126 18.62 8.07 16.53
N ILE A 127 17.40 8.26 16.04
CA ILE A 127 17.10 8.22 14.62
C ILE A 127 16.87 9.66 14.14
N ASP A 128 17.77 10.17 13.32
CA ASP A 128 17.60 11.48 12.69
C ASP A 128 16.77 11.41 11.39
N ASP A 129 16.45 12.58 10.80
CA ASP A 129 15.66 12.68 9.56
C ASP A 129 16.37 11.99 8.37
N ASP A 130 17.71 12.03 8.33
CA ASP A 130 18.50 11.44 7.26
C ASP A 130 18.53 9.91 7.38
N GLU A 131 18.69 9.37 8.58
CA GLU A 131 18.64 7.94 8.87
C GLU A 131 17.25 7.37 8.62
N PHE A 132 16.21 8.08 9.07
CA PHE A 132 14.82 7.70 8.82
C PHE A 132 14.49 7.73 7.32
N THR A 133 14.93 8.77 6.61
CA THR A 133 14.77 8.91 5.17
C THR A 133 15.54 7.83 4.41
N ALA A 134 16.78 7.55 4.79
CA ALA A 134 17.58 6.52 4.15
C ALA A 134 16.95 5.12 4.33
N PHE A 135 16.32 4.87 5.48
CA PHE A 135 15.65 3.60 5.74
C PHE A 135 14.34 3.43 4.95
N PHE A 136 13.52 4.47 4.78
CA PHE A 136 12.21 4.35 4.11
C PHE A 136 12.18 4.76 2.65
N HIS A 137 13.07 5.63 2.18
CA HIS A 137 13.09 6.09 0.79
C HIS A 137 14.25 5.48 0.00
N GLU A 138 15.44 5.38 0.60
CA GLU A 138 16.65 4.91 -0.11
C GLU A 138 16.86 3.39 -0.03
N SER A 139 16.07 2.74 0.81
CA SER A 139 16.05 1.30 0.97
C SER A 139 15.37 0.59 -0.20
N ARG A 140 15.94 -0.55 -0.60
CA ARG A 140 15.33 -1.46 -1.59
C ARG A 140 13.98 -2.03 -1.12
N TYR A 141 13.70 -2.00 0.18
CA TYR A 141 12.44 -2.52 0.74
C TYR A 141 11.25 -1.60 0.45
N PHE A 142 11.48 -0.30 0.23
CA PHE A 142 10.43 0.72 0.15
C PHE A 142 10.59 1.70 -1.04
N PRO A 143 10.81 1.22 -2.28
CA PRO A 143 11.18 2.06 -3.42
C PRO A 143 10.09 3.02 -3.93
N HIS A 144 8.91 3.03 -3.29
CA HIS A 144 7.72 3.80 -3.72
C HIS A 144 7.24 4.79 -2.65
N ILE A 145 7.95 4.95 -1.53
CA ILE A 145 7.61 5.94 -0.52
C ILE A 145 8.37 7.22 -0.84
N SER A 146 7.65 8.31 -1.16
CA SER A 146 8.26 9.61 -1.48
C SER A 146 8.96 10.20 -0.24
N LYS A 147 9.99 11.02 -0.47
CA LYS A 147 10.72 11.69 0.63
C LYS A 147 9.79 12.54 1.50
N ASP A 148 8.79 13.18 0.89
CA ASP A 148 7.84 14.03 1.60
C ASP A 148 6.95 13.23 2.55
N VAL A 149 6.51 12.03 2.14
CA VAL A 149 5.77 11.11 3.02
C VAL A 149 6.63 10.67 4.21
N VAL A 150 7.90 10.33 3.96
CA VAL A 150 8.82 9.94 5.03
C VAL A 150 9.03 11.08 6.02
N LYS A 151 9.24 12.30 5.52
CA LYS A 151 9.44 13.49 6.33
C LYS A 151 8.20 13.87 7.15
N ALA A 152 7.02 13.82 6.54
CA ALA A 152 5.76 14.08 7.25
C ALA A 152 5.54 13.10 8.40
N ALA A 153 5.86 11.82 8.18
CA ALA A 153 5.77 10.81 9.21
C ALA A 153 6.84 10.99 10.30
N TYR A 154 8.08 11.33 9.93
CA TYR A 154 9.14 11.69 10.89
C TYR A 154 8.71 12.86 11.78
N MET A 155 8.16 13.93 11.18
CA MET A 155 7.61 15.07 11.94
C MET A 155 6.44 14.66 12.84
N SER A 156 5.55 13.80 12.36
CA SER A 156 4.44 13.29 13.19
C SER A 156 4.95 12.49 14.39
N ILE A 157 5.94 11.61 14.16
CA ILE A 157 6.55 10.80 15.22
C ILE A 157 7.32 11.70 16.18
N THR A 158 8.12 12.65 15.73
CA THR A 158 8.90 13.55 16.61
C THR A 158 8.09 14.72 17.20
N MET A 159 6.78 14.76 16.96
CA MET A 159 5.90 15.86 17.35
C MET A 159 6.44 17.23 16.89
N ASN A 160 6.87 17.29 15.63
CA ASN A 160 7.55 18.41 14.99
C ASN A 160 8.87 18.79 15.71
N GLY A 161 9.71 17.78 15.98
CA GLY A 161 11.01 17.96 16.65
C GLY A 161 10.94 18.27 18.14
N LYS A 162 9.77 18.12 18.79
CA LYS A 162 9.61 18.33 20.24
C LYS A 162 10.09 17.14 21.07
N ARG A 163 10.26 15.98 20.44
CA ARG A 163 10.85 14.79 21.06
C ARG A 163 11.86 14.16 20.12
N GLU A 164 12.95 13.68 20.70
CA GLU A 164 13.99 12.94 20.00
C GLU A 164 13.50 11.50 19.73
N PHE A 165 13.92 10.93 18.60
CA PHE A 165 13.46 9.61 18.17
C PHE A 165 14.43 8.52 18.63
N ASP A 166 14.38 8.18 19.92
CA ASP A 166 15.18 7.10 20.51
C ASP A 166 14.52 5.72 20.39
N ILE A 167 15.19 4.72 20.96
CA ILE A 167 14.68 3.35 21.10
C ILE A 167 13.34 3.28 21.86
N ASN A 168 13.08 4.19 22.80
CA ASN A 168 11.83 4.18 23.56
C ASN A 168 10.67 4.63 22.68
N ILE A 169 10.83 5.71 21.92
CA ILE A 169 9.84 6.16 20.93
C ILE A 169 9.65 5.11 19.85
N PHE A 170 10.73 4.48 19.37
CA PHE A 170 10.64 3.40 18.40
C PHE A 170 9.85 2.20 18.93
N ARG A 171 10.11 1.82 20.19
CA ARG A 171 9.35 0.78 20.90
C ARG A 171 7.88 1.18 21.05
N GLU A 172 7.56 2.42 21.40
CA GLU A 172 6.19 2.93 21.44
C GLU A 172 5.49 2.80 20.08
N MET A 173 6.17 3.10 18.97
CA MET A 173 5.60 2.97 17.63
C MET A 173 5.28 1.52 17.29
N MET A 174 6.23 0.62 17.57
CA MET A 174 6.08 -0.82 17.30
C MET A 174 4.98 -1.45 18.14
N ILE A 175 4.89 -1.09 19.42
CA ILE A 175 3.80 -1.54 20.29
C ILE A 175 2.48 -0.94 19.82
N GLY A 176 2.44 0.37 19.55
CA GLY A 176 1.26 1.08 19.06
C GLY A 176 0.67 0.44 17.80
N PHE A 177 1.52 -0.01 16.87
CA PHE A 177 1.11 -0.77 15.70
C PHE A 177 0.37 -2.07 16.06
N THR A 178 0.79 -2.77 17.12
CA THR A 178 0.18 -4.04 17.54
C THR A 178 -1.10 -3.87 18.36
N VAL A 179 -1.20 -2.83 19.21
CA VAL A 179 -2.30 -2.72 20.20
C VAL A 179 -3.36 -1.67 19.87
N SER A 180 -3.17 -0.89 18.80
CA SER A 180 -4.09 0.17 18.38
C SER A 180 -4.91 -0.22 17.15
N MET A 181 -6.23 -0.04 17.20
CA MET A 181 -7.11 -0.09 16.02
C MET A 181 -7.28 1.29 15.38
N ASP A 182 -6.75 2.35 15.99
CA ASP A 182 -6.83 3.69 15.44
C ASP A 182 -5.78 3.89 14.35
N MET A 183 -6.23 3.96 13.10
CA MET A 183 -5.40 4.25 11.92
C MET A 183 -4.54 5.51 12.09
N LYS A 184 -5.00 6.48 12.88
CA LYS A 184 -4.33 7.76 13.12
C LYS A 184 -3.29 7.71 14.24
N SER A 185 -3.17 6.59 14.96
CA SER A 185 -2.18 6.46 16.02
C SER A 185 -0.75 6.46 15.43
N PRO A 186 0.22 7.11 16.09
CA PRO A 186 1.59 7.21 15.58
C PRO A 186 2.23 5.87 15.20
N GLY A 187 1.97 4.82 16.00
CA GLY A 187 2.45 3.47 15.70
C GLY A 187 1.84 2.87 14.43
N ASN A 188 0.57 3.17 14.13
CA ASN A 188 -0.05 2.74 12.87
C ASN A 188 0.45 3.56 11.67
N ILE A 189 0.77 4.84 11.84
CA ILE A 189 1.42 5.65 10.78
C ILE A 189 2.81 5.06 10.46
N PHE A 190 3.63 4.84 11.50
CA PHE A 190 4.95 4.23 11.39
C PHE A 190 4.89 2.83 10.77
N GLY A 191 4.04 1.96 11.32
CA GLY A 191 3.84 0.61 10.82
C GLY A 191 3.29 0.60 9.39
N ASN A 192 2.38 1.51 9.02
CA ASN A 192 1.88 1.61 7.65
C ASN A 192 2.98 1.96 6.62
N MET A 193 4.01 2.70 7.01
CA MET A 193 5.19 2.88 6.14
C MET A 193 6.01 1.60 6.01
N LEU A 194 6.17 0.84 7.10
CA LEU A 194 6.77 -0.49 7.06
C LEU A 194 5.91 -1.52 6.30
N VAL A 195 4.61 -1.23 6.12
CA VAL A 195 3.57 -2.13 5.62
C VAL A 195 3.14 -1.82 4.17
N LYS A 196 3.68 -0.77 3.54
CA LYS A 196 3.26 -0.38 2.19
C LYS A 196 4.06 -1.11 1.09
N GLN A 197 3.68 -2.35 0.81
CA GLN A 197 3.71 -2.92 -0.55
C GLN A 197 2.45 -3.76 -0.82
N ILE A 198 1.74 -3.36 -1.88
CA ILE A 198 0.96 -4.17 -2.83
C ILE A 198 0.50 -5.54 -2.30
N GLY A 199 -0.80 -5.64 -1.97
CA GLY A 199 -1.61 -6.86 -1.98
C GLY A 199 -0.95 -8.11 -1.38
N CYS A 200 -1.22 -8.37 -0.10
CA CYS A 200 -0.82 -9.50 0.76
C CYS A 200 -1.09 -10.94 0.23
N GLU A 201 -1.26 -11.17 -1.07
CA GLU A 201 -1.38 -12.51 -1.63
C GLU A 201 -0.22 -12.77 -2.59
N THR A 202 0.46 -13.90 -2.39
CA THR A 202 1.58 -14.43 -3.19
C THR A 202 1.27 -14.62 -4.66
N GLU A 203 0.00 -14.87 -4.95
CA GLU A 203 -0.54 -15.07 -6.29
C GLU A 203 -1.70 -14.10 -6.51
N PHE A 204 -1.93 -13.74 -7.75
CA PHE A 204 -3.13 -12.98 -8.09
C PHE A 204 -4.32 -13.94 -8.06
N LYS A 205 -5.34 -13.60 -7.28
CA LYS A 205 -6.61 -14.32 -7.28
C LYS A 205 -7.69 -13.43 -7.86
N ARG A 206 -8.27 -13.88 -8.97
CA ARG A 206 -9.51 -13.31 -9.51
C ARG A 206 -10.68 -13.61 -8.58
N THR A 207 -10.93 -12.69 -7.65
CA THR A 207 -12.06 -12.78 -6.70
C THR A 207 -13.28 -12.06 -7.27
N LYS A 208 -14.49 -12.43 -6.82
CA LYS A 208 -15.72 -11.72 -7.17
C LYS A 208 -15.67 -10.23 -6.82
N TYR A 209 -15.00 -9.88 -5.72
CA TYR A 209 -14.80 -8.47 -5.37
C TYR A 209 -13.90 -7.77 -6.38
N TRP A 210 -12.78 -8.39 -6.75
CA TRP A 210 -11.90 -7.86 -7.79
C TRP A 210 -12.64 -7.66 -9.12
N GLU A 211 -13.44 -8.64 -9.56
CA GLU A 211 -14.25 -8.50 -10.79
C GLU A 211 -15.22 -7.32 -10.71
N ARG A 212 -15.91 -7.14 -9.57
CA ARG A 212 -16.81 -6.01 -9.35
C ARG A 212 -16.09 -4.66 -9.45
N LYS A 213 -14.86 -4.55 -8.94
CA LYS A 213 -14.05 -3.33 -9.06
C LYS A 213 -13.68 -3.03 -10.50
N ILE A 214 -13.08 -4.00 -11.18
CA ILE A 214 -12.63 -3.83 -12.57
C ILE A 214 -13.83 -3.55 -13.48
N LYS A 215 -15.00 -4.16 -13.20
CA LYS A 215 -16.25 -3.82 -13.88
C LYS A 215 -16.73 -2.41 -13.55
N PHE A 216 -16.67 -1.97 -12.30
CA PHE A 216 -17.04 -0.61 -11.92
C PHE A 216 -16.17 0.43 -12.64
N GLU A 217 -14.86 0.20 -12.72
CA GLU A 217 -13.95 1.03 -13.50
C GLU A 217 -14.30 1.02 -14.99
N PHE A 218 -14.50 -0.16 -15.59
CA PHE A 218 -14.91 -0.29 -16.98
C PHE A 218 -16.19 0.51 -17.25
N ASP A 219 -17.23 0.27 -16.46
CA ASP A 219 -18.54 0.89 -16.62
C ASP A 219 -18.50 2.39 -16.32
N THR A 220 -17.62 2.88 -15.44
CA THR A 220 -17.68 4.27 -14.95
C THR A 220 -16.67 5.16 -15.66
N TRP A 221 -15.46 4.66 -15.92
CA TRP A 221 -14.33 5.44 -16.44
C TRP A 221 -14.13 5.24 -17.93
N LEU A 222 -14.31 4.02 -18.43
CA LEU A 222 -14.01 3.69 -19.82
C LEU A 222 -15.24 3.76 -20.73
N ASP A 223 -16.32 3.06 -20.42
CA ASP A 223 -17.57 3.07 -21.19
C ASP A 223 -18.33 4.38 -20.94
N GLN A 224 -18.12 5.38 -21.80
CA GLN A 224 -18.66 6.73 -21.61
C GLN A 224 -20.13 6.80 -22.03
N ASP A 225 -20.52 6.04 -23.06
CA ASP A 225 -21.89 6.06 -23.58
C ASP A 225 -22.80 4.95 -23.00
N LYS A 226 -22.26 4.10 -22.10
CA LYS A 226 -22.94 3.04 -21.34
C LYS A 226 -23.52 1.95 -22.23
N ASN A 227 -22.87 1.66 -23.36
CA ASN A 227 -23.33 0.66 -24.32
C ASN A 227 -22.81 -0.77 -24.00
N GLY A 228 -21.96 -0.93 -22.98
CA GLY A 228 -21.39 -2.19 -22.54
C GLY A 228 -20.14 -2.65 -23.30
N ILE A 229 -19.61 -1.82 -24.20
CA ILE A 229 -18.36 -2.02 -24.93
C ILE A 229 -17.52 -0.74 -24.86
N VAL A 230 -16.20 -0.88 -24.89
CA VAL A 230 -15.29 0.26 -24.96
C VAL A 230 -14.69 0.33 -26.36
N GLU A 231 -14.88 1.48 -27.01
CA GLU A 231 -14.42 1.78 -28.36
C GLU A 231 -13.62 3.09 -28.39
N LYS A 232 -12.98 3.38 -29.54
CA LYS A 232 -12.27 4.66 -29.73
C LYS A 232 -13.13 5.89 -29.41
N ARG A 233 -14.44 5.79 -29.70
CA ARG A 233 -15.43 6.84 -29.45
C ARG A 233 -15.50 7.24 -27.98
N ASP A 234 -15.38 6.30 -27.06
CA ASP A 234 -15.42 6.58 -25.62
C ASP A 234 -14.24 7.45 -25.18
N PHE A 235 -13.04 7.16 -25.69
CA PHE A 235 -11.85 7.98 -25.45
C PHE A 235 -12.04 9.39 -26.01
N ASP A 236 -12.64 9.53 -27.19
CA ASP A 236 -12.90 10.84 -27.80
C ASP A 236 -13.95 11.64 -26.99
N LEU A 237 -14.97 10.97 -26.44
CA LEU A 237 -15.93 11.58 -25.52
C LEU A 237 -15.27 12.02 -24.21
N HIS A 238 -14.39 11.19 -23.66
CA HIS A 238 -13.66 11.48 -22.42
C HIS A 238 -12.72 12.69 -22.61
N VAL A 239 -11.98 12.75 -23.71
CA VAL A 239 -11.14 13.90 -24.09
C VAL A 239 -11.99 15.17 -24.19
N LYS A 240 -13.13 15.13 -24.87
CA LYS A 240 -14.05 16.29 -24.96
C LYS A 240 -14.49 16.76 -23.58
N HIS A 241 -14.80 15.83 -22.67
CA HIS A 241 -15.18 16.15 -21.30
C HIS A 241 -14.04 16.86 -20.55
N ILE A 242 -12.83 16.27 -20.54
CA ILE A 242 -11.65 16.84 -19.88
C ILE A 242 -11.32 18.23 -20.43
N LEU A 243 -11.29 18.39 -21.76
CA LEU A 243 -10.98 19.67 -22.40
C LEU A 243 -12.01 20.74 -22.03
N SER A 244 -13.29 20.37 -21.91
CA SER A 244 -14.34 21.29 -21.48
C SER A 244 -14.18 21.72 -20.02
N LEU A 245 -13.83 20.79 -19.12
CA LEU A 245 -13.61 21.08 -17.71
C LEU A 245 -12.38 21.95 -17.49
N ALA A 246 -11.27 21.57 -18.13
CA ALA A 246 -9.99 22.26 -18.01
C ALA A 246 -9.93 23.57 -18.81
N LYS A 247 -10.98 23.88 -19.61
CA LYS A 247 -11.09 25.06 -20.48
C LYS A 247 -9.90 25.24 -21.42
N TRP A 248 -9.31 24.14 -21.90
CA TRP A 248 -8.20 24.21 -22.86
C TRP A 248 -8.72 24.54 -24.25
N THR A 249 -8.15 25.57 -24.85
CA THR A 249 -8.48 25.95 -26.23
C THR A 249 -7.90 24.93 -27.20
N GLU A 250 -8.65 24.68 -28.27
CA GLU A 250 -8.19 23.86 -29.40
C GLU A 250 -6.83 24.35 -29.92
N GLY A 251 -5.92 23.41 -30.18
CA GLY A 251 -4.55 23.71 -30.62
C GLY A 251 -3.59 24.22 -29.54
N SER A 252 -4.03 24.42 -28.29
CA SER A 252 -3.09 24.69 -27.19
C SER A 252 -2.16 23.49 -26.95
N PRO A 253 -0.94 23.69 -26.40
CA PRO A 253 -0.03 22.58 -26.11
C PRO A 253 -0.66 21.47 -25.27
N MET A 254 -1.60 21.82 -24.39
CA MET A 254 -2.29 20.86 -23.52
C MET A 254 -3.45 20.15 -24.21
N TRP A 255 -4.13 20.83 -25.12
CA TRP A 255 -5.08 20.18 -26.01
C TRP A 255 -4.39 19.12 -26.89
N VAL A 256 -3.24 19.46 -27.47
CA VAL A 256 -2.47 18.53 -28.33
C VAL A 256 -1.98 17.34 -27.51
N ARG A 257 -1.33 17.60 -26.37
CA ARG A 257 -0.86 16.53 -25.46
C ARG A 257 -1.98 15.59 -25.03
N CYS A 258 -3.16 16.13 -24.70
CA CYS A 258 -4.31 15.33 -24.29
C CYS A 258 -4.79 14.41 -25.43
N ASN A 259 -5.00 14.95 -26.63
CA ASN A 259 -5.46 14.17 -27.78
C ASN A 259 -4.45 13.09 -28.17
N ASP A 260 -3.16 13.44 -28.26
CA ASP A 260 -2.10 12.49 -28.61
C ASP A 260 -2.03 11.35 -27.60
N LEU A 261 -2.11 11.67 -26.31
CA LEU A 261 -2.02 10.69 -25.25
C LEU A 261 -3.22 9.74 -25.25
N PHE A 262 -4.46 10.25 -25.34
CA PHE A 262 -5.66 9.40 -25.43
C PHE A 262 -5.70 8.60 -26.75
N GLY A 263 -5.06 9.10 -27.82
CA GLY A 263 -4.81 8.36 -29.05
C GLY A 263 -3.90 7.15 -28.82
N THR A 264 -2.73 7.38 -28.25
CA THR A 264 -1.76 6.33 -27.89
C THR A 264 -2.38 5.32 -26.94
N LEU A 265 -3.06 5.81 -25.90
CA LEU A 265 -3.63 4.98 -24.85
C LEU A 265 -4.71 4.04 -25.38
N TRP A 266 -5.57 4.50 -26.31
CA TRP A 266 -6.51 3.60 -26.99
C TRP A 266 -5.78 2.48 -27.74
N ASN A 267 -4.74 2.82 -28.51
CA ASN A 267 -4.01 1.82 -29.30
C ASN A 267 -3.34 0.77 -28.40
N GLU A 268 -2.77 1.20 -27.28
CA GLU A 268 -2.13 0.33 -26.28
C GLU A 268 -3.16 -0.58 -25.61
N ILE A 269 -4.26 -0.02 -25.10
CA ILE A 269 -5.36 -0.77 -24.47
C ILE A 269 -5.98 -1.78 -25.45
N LYS A 270 -6.21 -1.37 -26.69
CA LYS A 270 -6.69 -2.25 -27.74
C LYS A 270 -5.73 -3.42 -27.97
N SER A 271 -4.43 -3.14 -28.13
CA SER A 271 -3.43 -4.19 -28.34
C SER A 271 -3.37 -5.22 -27.19
N LEU A 272 -3.76 -4.80 -25.98
CA LEU A 272 -3.75 -5.60 -24.78
C LEU A 272 -5.03 -6.46 -24.64
N ALA A 273 -6.20 -5.85 -24.83
CA ALA A 273 -7.47 -6.43 -24.41
C ALA A 273 -8.35 -6.91 -25.58
N ASP A 274 -8.24 -6.31 -26.77
CA ASP A 274 -9.04 -6.70 -27.96
C ASP A 274 -8.52 -8.04 -28.51
N ALA A 275 -9.07 -9.14 -27.98
CA ALA A 275 -8.58 -10.48 -28.24
C ALA A 275 -9.08 -11.00 -29.60
N ASN A 276 -10.28 -10.58 -30.01
CA ASN A 276 -10.91 -11.00 -31.25
C ASN A 276 -10.60 -10.07 -32.44
N LYS A 277 -9.96 -8.91 -32.19
CA LYS A 277 -9.56 -7.89 -33.16
C LYS A 277 -10.73 -7.24 -33.88
N ASP A 278 -11.84 -6.99 -33.17
CA ASP A 278 -13.03 -6.33 -33.71
C ASP A 278 -13.08 -4.82 -33.42
N ASP A 279 -11.98 -4.26 -32.91
CA ASP A 279 -11.83 -2.86 -32.47
C ASP A 279 -12.76 -2.47 -31.31
N LYS A 280 -13.29 -3.46 -30.57
CA LYS A 280 -14.12 -3.28 -29.37
C LYS A 280 -13.51 -4.04 -28.22
N ILE A 281 -13.74 -3.54 -27.02
CA ILE A 281 -13.30 -4.23 -25.79
C ILE A 281 -14.54 -4.51 -24.96
N THR A 282 -14.82 -5.79 -24.78
CA THR A 282 -15.86 -6.26 -23.87
C THR A 282 -15.36 -6.32 -22.43
N ILE A 283 -16.28 -6.36 -21.46
CA ILE A 283 -15.91 -6.55 -20.05
C ILE A 283 -15.13 -7.84 -19.80
N ASP A 284 -15.45 -8.93 -20.52
CA ASP A 284 -14.75 -10.20 -20.38
C ASP A 284 -13.31 -10.12 -20.89
N GLU A 285 -13.10 -9.47 -22.02
CA GLU A 285 -11.77 -9.17 -22.57
C GLU A 285 -10.95 -8.32 -21.62
N TRP A 286 -11.56 -7.27 -21.05
CA TRP A 286 -10.92 -6.40 -20.08
C TRP A 286 -10.51 -7.16 -18.81
N LEU A 287 -11.42 -7.95 -18.22
CA LEU A 287 -11.14 -8.77 -17.04
C LEU A 287 -9.99 -9.77 -17.30
N ASN A 288 -10.00 -10.44 -18.46
CA ASN A 288 -8.97 -11.40 -18.81
C ASN A 288 -7.60 -10.75 -19.06
N ALA A 289 -7.57 -9.55 -19.66
CA ALA A 289 -6.35 -8.77 -19.85
C ALA A 289 -5.75 -8.34 -18.51
N PHE A 290 -6.57 -7.81 -17.60
CA PHE A 290 -6.10 -7.36 -16.29
C PHE A 290 -5.70 -8.51 -15.38
N GLU A 291 -6.37 -9.66 -15.45
CA GLU A 291 -5.96 -10.86 -14.72
C GLU A 291 -4.54 -11.29 -15.11
N LYS A 292 -4.21 -11.28 -16.41
CA LYS A 292 -2.85 -11.58 -16.90
C LYS A 292 -1.83 -10.57 -16.38
N ILE A 293 -2.11 -9.27 -16.50
CA ILE A 293 -1.24 -8.21 -15.98
C ILE A 293 -0.99 -8.39 -14.48
N CYS A 294 -2.06 -8.54 -13.69
CA CYS A 294 -1.95 -8.64 -12.24
C CYS A 294 -1.18 -9.90 -11.81
N THR A 295 -1.40 -11.01 -12.52
CA THR A 295 -0.66 -12.27 -12.31
C THR A 295 0.84 -12.07 -12.56
N GLN A 296 1.22 -11.43 -13.67
CA GLN A 296 2.62 -11.19 -14.03
C GLN A 296 3.30 -10.17 -13.10
N LEU A 297 2.60 -9.11 -12.72
CA LEU A 297 3.10 -8.12 -11.76
C LEU A 297 3.34 -8.75 -10.38
N LYS A 298 2.41 -9.56 -9.88
CA LYS A 298 2.59 -10.28 -8.61
C LYS A 298 3.70 -11.32 -8.66
N ALA A 299 3.83 -12.03 -9.78
CA ALA A 299 4.93 -12.97 -10.03
C ALA A 299 6.27 -12.26 -10.27
N ARG A 300 6.29 -10.92 -10.38
CA ARG A 300 7.47 -10.11 -10.73
C ARG A 300 8.12 -10.51 -12.06
N THR A 301 7.31 -11.04 -12.98
CA THR A 301 7.75 -11.44 -14.33
C THR A 301 7.56 -10.34 -15.37
N MET A 302 6.95 -9.23 -14.96
CA MET A 302 6.72 -8.04 -15.78
C MET A 302 6.86 -6.78 -14.93
N GLU A 303 7.30 -5.69 -15.53
CA GLU A 303 7.22 -4.35 -14.94
C GLU A 303 5.86 -3.70 -15.25
N ILE A 304 5.54 -2.61 -14.55
CA ILE A 304 4.31 -1.85 -14.84
C ILE A 304 4.36 -1.36 -16.30
N PRO A 305 3.35 -1.67 -17.14
CA PRO A 305 3.35 -1.26 -18.53
C PRO A 305 3.49 0.26 -18.70
N PRO A 306 4.29 0.75 -19.68
CA PRO A 306 4.48 2.19 -19.89
C PRO A 306 3.17 2.96 -20.07
N TRP A 307 2.26 2.46 -20.90
CA TRP A 307 0.95 3.09 -21.12
C TRP A 307 0.14 3.23 -19.84
N TYR A 308 0.28 2.28 -18.92
CA TYR A 308 -0.42 2.29 -17.65
C TYR A 308 0.19 3.37 -16.74
N ARG A 309 1.51 3.47 -16.67
CA ARG A 309 2.20 4.57 -15.97
C ARG A 309 1.81 5.93 -16.54
N ASP A 310 1.75 6.07 -17.85
CA ASP A 310 1.38 7.31 -18.53
C ASP A 310 -0.08 7.70 -18.24
N TRP A 311 -0.97 6.71 -18.18
CA TRP A 311 -2.36 6.88 -17.79
C TRP A 311 -2.50 7.37 -16.33
N LEU A 312 -1.76 6.76 -15.39
CA LEU A 312 -1.73 7.21 -13.99
C LEU A 312 -1.26 8.66 -13.86
N ASN A 313 -0.19 9.00 -14.58
CA ASN A 313 0.38 10.34 -14.59
C ASN A 313 -0.57 11.38 -15.16
N LEU A 314 -1.33 11.03 -16.19
CA LEU A 314 -2.33 11.92 -16.78
C LEU A 314 -3.46 12.22 -15.81
N TYR A 315 -4.02 11.21 -15.14
CA TYR A 315 -5.09 11.46 -14.18
C TYR A 315 -4.63 12.33 -13.02
N PHE A 316 -3.39 12.12 -12.56
CA PHE A 316 -2.78 13.02 -11.59
C PHE A 316 -2.69 14.45 -12.13
N ASP A 317 -2.14 14.63 -13.35
CA ASP A 317 -2.03 15.95 -14.00
C ASP A 317 -3.41 16.60 -14.15
N VAL A 318 -4.48 15.84 -14.40
CA VAL A 318 -5.85 16.36 -14.49
C VAL A 318 -6.35 16.82 -13.13
N LEU A 319 -6.14 16.03 -12.07
CA LEU A 319 -6.58 16.35 -10.72
C LEU A 319 -5.86 17.60 -10.15
N ASP A 320 -4.53 17.60 -10.19
CA ASP A 320 -3.65 18.69 -9.72
C ASP A 320 -3.89 20.00 -10.50
N ARG A 321 -4.38 19.91 -11.74
CA ARG A 321 -4.73 21.10 -12.54
C ARG A 321 -6.11 21.67 -12.28
N LEU A 322 -7.01 20.94 -11.62
CA LEU A 322 -8.33 21.50 -11.31
C LEU A 322 -8.27 22.61 -10.26
N GLY A 323 -7.17 22.74 -9.52
CA GLY A 323 -6.89 23.84 -8.61
C GLY A 323 -5.67 24.64 -9.06
N ASN A 324 -4.53 24.44 -8.42
CA ASN A 324 -3.39 25.38 -8.50
C ASN A 324 -2.13 24.81 -9.16
N SER A 325 -2.11 23.51 -9.54
CA SER A 325 -0.95 22.83 -10.10
C SER A 325 0.29 22.90 -9.20
N ASP A 326 0.09 22.69 -7.89
CA ASP A 326 1.15 22.73 -6.88
C ASP A 326 1.88 21.39 -6.72
N GLY A 327 1.49 20.36 -7.46
CA GLY A 327 2.07 19.02 -7.42
C GLY A 327 1.38 18.10 -6.42
N TRP A 328 0.25 18.50 -5.87
CA TRP A 328 -0.54 17.76 -4.89
C TRP A 328 -2.02 17.80 -5.28
N VAL A 329 -2.76 16.73 -5.00
CA VAL A 329 -4.22 16.75 -5.15
C VAL A 329 -4.85 17.11 -3.82
N SER A 330 -5.40 18.31 -3.71
CA SER A 330 -6.17 18.77 -2.55
C SER A 330 -7.55 18.11 -2.47
N ILE A 331 -8.19 18.21 -1.31
CA ILE A 331 -9.55 17.70 -1.12
C ILE A 331 -10.57 18.36 -2.05
N GLU A 332 -10.39 19.66 -2.36
CA GLU A 332 -11.29 20.40 -3.24
C GLU A 332 -11.12 20.00 -4.71
N GLU A 333 -9.89 19.71 -5.14
CA GLU A 333 -9.60 19.16 -6.48
C GLU A 333 -10.18 17.76 -6.63
N PHE A 334 -9.98 16.91 -5.61
CA PHE A 334 -10.54 15.58 -5.54
C PHE A 334 -12.08 15.63 -5.61
N LYS A 335 -12.74 16.43 -4.76
CA LYS A 335 -14.20 16.65 -4.79
C LYS A 335 -14.67 17.16 -6.13
N THR A 336 -13.98 18.15 -6.70
CA THR A 336 -14.35 18.73 -7.99
C THR A 336 -14.38 17.65 -9.06
N TYR A 337 -13.31 16.87 -9.22
CA TYR A 337 -13.24 15.81 -10.22
C TYR A 337 -14.34 14.76 -10.05
N PHE A 338 -14.49 14.22 -8.85
CA PHE A 338 -15.46 13.17 -8.55
C PHE A 338 -16.90 13.67 -8.73
N ARG A 339 -17.20 14.91 -8.39
CA ARG A 339 -18.51 15.53 -8.65
C ARG A 339 -18.73 15.82 -10.13
N THR A 340 -17.75 16.37 -10.85
CA THR A 340 -17.96 16.84 -12.22
C THR A 340 -17.89 15.70 -13.24
N VAL A 341 -16.90 14.82 -13.09
CA VAL A 341 -16.63 13.71 -14.03
C VAL A 341 -17.47 12.50 -13.65
N LEU A 342 -17.43 12.09 -12.38
CA LEU A 342 -18.05 10.84 -11.93
C LEU A 342 -19.47 11.02 -11.35
N LYS A 343 -19.92 12.27 -11.19
CA LYS A 343 -21.24 12.62 -10.63
C LYS A 343 -21.46 12.09 -9.20
N PHE A 344 -20.39 11.98 -8.42
CA PHE A 344 -20.48 11.50 -7.05
C PHE A 344 -20.76 12.62 -6.03
N PRO A 345 -21.42 12.30 -4.90
CA PRO A 345 -21.69 13.26 -3.83
C PRO A 345 -20.40 13.77 -3.15
N ASP A 346 -20.42 15.04 -2.76
CA ASP A 346 -19.27 15.71 -2.14
C ASP A 346 -18.94 15.14 -0.75
N ASP A 347 -19.95 14.75 0.04
CA ASP A 347 -19.81 14.18 1.39
C ASP A 347 -19.11 12.82 1.37
N LEU A 348 -19.54 11.93 0.47
CA LEU A 348 -18.92 10.63 0.29
C LEU A 348 -17.48 10.74 -0.25
N THR A 349 -17.26 11.68 -1.15
CA THR A 349 -15.94 11.94 -1.73
C THR A 349 -14.96 12.50 -0.70
N GLU A 350 -15.43 13.41 0.15
CA GLU A 350 -14.67 13.96 1.27
C GLU A 350 -14.30 12.89 2.28
N GLN A 351 -15.22 11.99 2.61
CA GLN A 351 -14.92 10.83 3.46
C GLN A 351 -13.84 9.94 2.83
N CYS A 352 -13.96 9.61 1.54
CA CYS A 352 -12.95 8.82 0.83
C CYS A 352 -11.57 9.48 0.90
N TYR A 353 -11.51 10.79 0.60
CA TYR A 353 -10.26 11.54 0.63
C TYR A 353 -9.63 11.53 2.01
N ASN A 354 -10.42 11.75 3.07
CA ASN A 354 -9.93 11.73 4.45
C ASN A 354 -9.46 10.33 4.86
N ASP A 355 -10.19 9.27 4.52
CA ASP A 355 -9.78 7.90 4.86
C ASP A 355 -8.48 7.50 4.13
N ILE A 356 -8.31 7.96 2.89
CA ILE A 356 -7.11 7.73 2.07
C ILE A 356 -5.90 8.54 2.60
N THR A 357 -6.10 9.83 2.85
CA THR A 357 -5.04 10.77 3.26
C THR A 357 -4.81 10.80 4.76
N TYR A 358 -5.56 10.00 5.53
CA TYR A 358 -5.58 10.04 6.99
C TYR A 358 -5.89 11.45 7.51
N ASP A 359 -6.95 12.06 6.99
CA ASP A 359 -7.41 13.43 7.26
C ASP A 359 -6.33 14.47 6.91
N GLY A 360 -5.77 14.34 5.70
CA GLY A 360 -4.78 15.28 5.17
C GLY A 360 -3.38 15.16 5.78
N ARG A 361 -3.10 14.12 6.57
CA ARG A 361 -1.75 13.86 7.11
C ARG A 361 -0.79 13.30 6.07
N ILE A 362 -1.32 12.62 5.07
CA ILE A 362 -0.60 12.18 3.88
C ILE A 362 -1.05 13.05 2.74
N ALA A 363 -0.11 13.79 2.15
CA ALA A 363 -0.39 14.57 0.97
C ALA A 363 -0.57 13.64 -0.24
N MET A 364 -1.55 13.94 -1.09
CA MET A 364 -1.83 13.17 -2.31
C MET A 364 -0.87 13.61 -3.42
N ASP A 365 0.41 13.25 -3.29
CA ASP A 365 1.40 13.42 -4.34
C ASP A 365 1.29 12.33 -5.42
N ARG A 366 2.07 12.50 -6.48
CA ARG A 366 2.08 11.60 -7.64
C ARG A 366 2.50 10.18 -7.29
N ASP A 367 3.42 10.01 -6.35
CA ASP A 367 3.94 8.70 -5.95
C ASP A 367 2.91 7.94 -5.12
N PHE A 368 2.26 8.64 -4.17
CA PHE A 368 1.18 8.10 -3.37
C PHE A 368 -0.04 7.76 -4.23
N TRP A 369 -0.41 8.64 -5.17
CA TRP A 369 -1.45 8.37 -6.16
C TRP A 369 -1.15 7.10 -6.97
N SER A 370 0.07 6.99 -7.52
CA SER A 370 0.49 5.83 -8.30
C SER A 370 0.42 4.54 -7.47
N THR A 371 0.85 4.61 -6.21
CA THR A 371 0.79 3.48 -5.27
C THR A 371 -0.64 3.06 -4.98
N MET A 372 -1.56 4.01 -4.79
CA MET A 372 -2.97 3.71 -4.56
C MET A 372 -3.60 3.02 -5.75
N ILE A 373 -3.39 3.55 -6.95
CA ILE A 373 -3.99 2.96 -8.14
C ILE A 373 -3.40 1.56 -8.37
N LEU A 374 -2.09 1.34 -8.17
CA LEU A 374 -1.53 -0.02 -8.21
C LEU A 374 -2.16 -0.96 -7.19
N GLN A 375 -2.43 -0.48 -5.97
CA GLN A 375 -3.17 -1.26 -4.97
C GLN A 375 -4.59 -1.59 -5.44
N TYR A 376 -5.26 -0.70 -6.17
CA TYR A 376 -6.60 -0.94 -6.72
C TYR A 376 -6.64 -2.20 -7.59
N TYR A 377 -5.67 -2.40 -8.47
CA TYR A 377 -5.68 -3.57 -9.36
C TYR A 377 -5.12 -4.83 -8.69
N LEU A 378 -4.10 -4.68 -7.85
CA LEU A 378 -3.34 -5.81 -7.34
C LEU A 378 -3.86 -6.34 -5.99
N SER A 379 -4.57 -5.51 -5.23
CA SER A 379 -5.12 -5.91 -3.93
C SER A 379 -6.57 -6.40 -4.07
N THR A 380 -6.83 -7.59 -3.53
CA THR A 380 -8.18 -8.13 -3.32
C THR A 380 -8.79 -7.68 -1.98
N ASP A 381 -8.03 -7.00 -1.13
CA ASP A 381 -8.47 -6.55 0.19
C ASP A 381 -9.26 -5.24 0.09
N MET A 382 -10.53 -5.30 0.47
CA MET A 382 -11.48 -4.18 0.42
C MET A 382 -11.04 -2.95 1.25
N ASN A 383 -10.14 -3.13 2.22
CA ASN A 383 -9.69 -2.08 3.13
C ASN A 383 -8.36 -1.42 2.70
N SER A 384 -7.74 -1.89 1.61
CA SER A 384 -6.54 -1.25 1.07
C SER A 384 -6.86 0.17 0.61
N ALA A 385 -5.93 1.11 0.78
CA ALA A 385 -6.16 2.53 0.49
C ALA A 385 -6.67 2.78 -0.95
N GLY A 386 -6.08 2.07 -1.93
CA GLY A 386 -6.53 2.13 -3.32
C GLY A 386 -7.96 1.63 -3.53
N ASN A 387 -8.43 0.71 -2.69
CA ASN A 387 -9.76 0.10 -2.78
C ASN A 387 -10.84 0.91 -2.05
N ILE A 388 -10.49 1.90 -1.21
CA ILE A 388 -11.45 2.67 -0.42
C ILE A 388 -12.52 3.32 -1.32
N VAL A 389 -12.09 3.93 -2.44
CA VAL A 389 -12.99 4.51 -3.43
C VAL A 389 -13.98 3.45 -3.93
N ALA A 390 -13.50 2.37 -4.56
CA ALA A 390 -14.41 1.33 -5.06
C ALA A 390 -15.27 0.68 -3.98
N THR A 391 -14.73 0.42 -2.79
CA THR A 391 -15.46 -0.23 -1.68
C THR A 391 -16.62 0.62 -1.19
N MET A 392 -16.45 1.94 -1.11
CA MET A 392 -17.53 2.83 -0.70
C MET A 392 -18.62 2.93 -1.78
N PHE A 393 -18.26 2.92 -3.07
CA PHE A 393 -19.22 3.05 -4.18
C PHE A 393 -19.90 1.74 -4.58
N LEU A 394 -19.23 0.61 -4.45
CA LEU A 394 -19.82 -0.72 -4.68
C LEU A 394 -20.76 -1.16 -3.55
N GLY A 395 -20.79 -0.42 -2.44
CA GLY A 395 -21.52 -0.76 -1.22
C GLY A 395 -20.80 -1.84 -0.40
N LYS A 396 -20.97 -1.80 0.94
CA LYS A 396 -20.46 -2.83 1.87
C LYS A 396 -21.30 -4.13 1.85
N ASP A 397 -21.99 -4.43 0.76
CA ASP A 397 -22.78 -5.65 0.64
C ASP A 397 -21.86 -6.79 0.14
N GLU A 398 -21.24 -7.45 1.11
CA GLU A 398 -21.75 -8.73 1.63
C GLU A 398 -20.75 -9.34 2.63
N LYS A 399 -21.22 -9.56 3.86
CA LYS A 399 -20.80 -10.71 4.65
C LYS A 399 -21.17 -11.97 3.85
N GLN A 400 -20.20 -12.66 3.26
CA GLN A 400 -20.20 -14.12 3.10
C GLN A 400 -18.85 -14.65 2.62
#